data_AF-A0A845V152-F1
#
_entry.id   AF-A0A845V152-F1
#
_cell.length_a   1.000
_cell.length_b   1.000
_cell.length_c   1.000
_cell.angle_alpha   90.00
_cell.angle_beta   90.00
_cell.angle_gamma   90.00
#
_symmetry.space_group_name_H-M   'P 1'
#
loop_
_entity.id
_entity.type
_entity.pdbx_description
1 polymer ?
#
loop_
_entity_poly.entity_id
_entity_poly.type
_entity_poly.pdbx_seq_one_letter_code
_entity_poly.pdbx_strand_id
1 'polypeptide(L)'
;MSDYRLTKTRFREGVWHGLLSGPPGSQPEISVTLDAAPLRGVTLSEMGTRGQWALEVQVPLEAVGDGVRTFVITEAASGALLESFTLIAGEAMAEDIRAEMSLLRAELDMLKRAFRRHCTEAEGPAAS
;
A
#
# COMPACT_ATOMS: atom_id res chain seq x y z
N MET A 1 6.83 -1.67 17.51
CA MET A 1 7.43 -1.36 16.19
C MET A 1 8.40 -2.48 15.88
N SER A 2 8.43 -2.96 14.63
CA SER A 2 9.38 -4.01 14.22
C SER A 2 10.74 -3.38 13.91
N ASP A 3 11.82 -4.13 14.16
CA ASP A 3 13.17 -3.78 13.70
C ASP A 3 13.35 -4.06 12.20
N TYR A 4 12.38 -4.72 11.57
CA TYR A 4 12.36 -5.01 10.15
C TYR A 4 11.60 -3.93 9.38
N ARG A 5 12.14 -3.62 8.20
CA ARG A 5 11.52 -2.75 7.20
C ARG A 5 11.29 -3.54 5.93
N LEU A 6 10.04 -3.62 5.50
CA LEU A 6 9.66 -4.22 4.22
C LEU A 6 9.42 -3.12 3.19
N THR A 7 9.96 -3.27 1.99
CA THR A 7 9.73 -2.34 0.89
C THR A 7 9.36 -3.10 -0.37
N LYS A 8 8.20 -2.77 -0.95
CA LYS A 8 7.76 -3.34 -2.23
C LYS A 8 8.80 -3.06 -3.33
N THR A 9 9.15 -4.08 -4.09
CA THR A 9 10.06 -3.96 -5.24
C THR A 9 9.32 -4.09 -6.57
N ARG A 10 8.43 -5.07 -6.71
CA ARG A 10 7.62 -5.29 -7.92
C ARG A 10 6.37 -6.12 -7.64
N PHE A 11 5.41 -6.10 -8.56
CA PHE A 11 4.29 -7.03 -8.58
C PHE A 11 3.99 -7.41 -10.03
N ARG A 12 4.21 -8.67 -10.39
CA ARG A 12 4.07 -9.17 -11.77
C ARG A 12 3.78 -10.66 -11.76
N GLU A 13 3.05 -11.15 -12.76
CA GLU A 13 2.78 -12.59 -12.96
C GLU A 13 2.16 -13.27 -11.71
N GLY A 14 1.32 -12.53 -10.99
CA GLY A 14 0.68 -13.02 -9.77
C GLY A 14 1.61 -13.11 -8.56
N VAL A 15 2.83 -12.57 -8.62
CA VAL A 15 3.78 -12.62 -7.50
C VAL A 15 4.15 -11.21 -7.05
N TRP A 16 3.76 -10.87 -5.84
CA TRP A 16 4.20 -9.65 -5.17
C TRP A 16 5.60 -9.87 -4.59
N HIS A 17 6.50 -8.91 -4.79
CA HIS A 17 7.87 -9.00 -4.31
C HIS A 17 8.21 -7.81 -3.42
N GLY A 18 8.97 -8.09 -2.36
CA GLY A 18 9.48 -7.09 -1.44
C GLY A 18 10.92 -7.39 -1.01
N LEU A 19 11.62 -6.33 -0.64
CA LEU A 19 12.90 -6.38 0.05
C LEU A 19 12.63 -6.19 1.54
N LEU A 20 12.89 -7.22 2.33
CA LEU A 20 12.92 -7.13 3.78
C LEU A 20 14.35 -6.78 4.22
N SER A 21 14.50 -5.75 5.05
CA SER A 21 15.77 -5.35 5.65
C SER A 21 15.64 -5.28 7.17
N GLY A 22 16.64 -5.72 7.91
CA GLY A 22 16.65 -5.67 9.37
C GLY A 22 18.00 -6.01 9.98
N PRO A 23 18.06 -6.26 11.29
CA PRO A 23 19.29 -6.65 11.97
C PRO A 23 19.92 -7.89 11.31
N PRO A 24 21.27 -7.95 11.18
CA PRO A 24 21.93 -9.16 10.73
C PRO A 24 21.73 -10.26 11.78
N GLY A 25 21.24 -11.41 11.36
CA GLY A 25 20.91 -12.49 12.29
C GLY A 25 20.13 -13.60 11.62
N SER A 26 19.37 -14.34 12.43
CA SER A 26 18.45 -15.36 11.93
C SER A 26 17.36 -14.74 11.07
N GLN A 27 17.04 -15.40 9.97
CA GLN A 27 15.92 -15.03 9.11
C GLN A 27 14.63 -14.85 9.92
N PRO A 28 13.91 -13.71 9.77
CA PRO A 28 12.66 -13.48 10.47
C PRO A 28 11.55 -14.39 9.97
N GLU A 29 10.61 -14.70 10.87
CA GLU A 29 9.38 -15.37 10.51
C GLU A 29 8.34 -14.35 10.05
N ILE A 30 7.85 -14.51 8.82
CA ILE A 30 6.88 -13.62 8.19
C ILE A 30 5.57 -14.36 8.04
N SER A 31 4.48 -13.71 8.49
CA SER A 31 3.12 -14.18 8.28
C SER A 31 2.44 -13.31 7.25
N VAL A 32 1.70 -13.93 6.33
CA VAL A 32 0.84 -13.21 5.39
C VAL A 32 -0.57 -13.72 5.55
N THR A 33 -1.52 -12.80 5.57
CA THR A 33 -2.95 -13.13 5.56
C THR A 33 -3.63 -12.52 4.35
N LEU A 34 -4.61 -13.24 3.83
CA LEU A 34 -5.57 -12.77 2.85
C LEU A 34 -6.94 -12.82 3.52
N ASP A 35 -7.64 -11.69 3.61
CA ASP A 35 -8.94 -11.58 4.28
C ASP A 35 -8.94 -12.21 5.69
N ALA A 36 -7.86 -11.94 6.45
CA ALA A 36 -7.56 -12.47 7.78
C ALA A 36 -7.29 -13.99 7.88
N ALA A 37 -7.30 -14.73 6.77
CA ALA A 37 -6.90 -16.13 6.72
C ALA A 37 -5.41 -16.28 6.35
N PRO A 38 -4.66 -17.22 6.98
CA PRO A 38 -3.25 -17.46 6.62
C PRO A 38 -3.08 -17.83 5.15
N LEU A 39 -2.14 -17.17 4.49
CA LEU A 39 -1.82 -17.40 3.09
C LEU A 39 -0.63 -18.37 2.95
N ARG A 40 -0.76 -19.34 2.03
CA ARG A 40 0.33 -20.23 1.63
C ARG A 40 1.10 -19.65 0.43
N GLY A 41 2.29 -20.16 0.13
CA GLY A 41 3.08 -19.68 -1.02
C GLY A 41 3.80 -18.37 -0.74
N VAL A 42 4.11 -18.11 0.54
CA VAL A 42 5.02 -17.05 0.96
C VAL A 42 6.42 -17.64 1.00
N THR A 43 7.36 -17.04 0.28
CA THR A 43 8.77 -17.44 0.30
C THR A 43 9.62 -16.28 0.77
N LEU A 44 10.59 -16.57 1.64
CA LEU A 44 11.56 -15.60 2.11
C LEU A 44 12.94 -16.19 1.90
N SER A 45 13.76 -15.53 1.08
CA SER A 45 15.07 -16.02 0.69
C SER A 45 16.16 -15.01 1.08
N GLU A 46 17.23 -15.48 1.70
CA GLU A 46 18.40 -14.64 1.97
C GLU A 46 19.00 -14.07 0.69
N MET A 47 19.39 -12.81 0.74
CA MET A 47 20.14 -12.16 -0.33
C MET A 47 21.64 -12.20 -0.02
N GLY A 48 22.47 -11.83 -0.99
CA GLY A 48 23.93 -11.77 -0.81
C GLY A 48 24.40 -10.78 0.27
N THR A 49 23.52 -9.88 0.72
CA THR A 49 23.79 -8.91 1.79
C THR A 49 23.16 -9.40 3.10
N ARG A 50 23.96 -9.46 4.17
CA ARG A 50 23.45 -9.80 5.51
C ARG A 50 22.36 -8.83 5.95
N GLY A 51 21.31 -9.37 6.58
CA GLY A 51 20.17 -8.57 7.03
C GLY A 51 19.22 -8.17 5.91
N GLN A 52 19.34 -8.78 4.71
CA GLN A 52 18.43 -8.57 3.59
C GLN A 52 17.86 -9.89 3.08
N TRP A 53 16.55 -9.88 2.83
CA TRP A 53 15.83 -11.02 2.30
C TRP A 53 14.87 -10.58 1.19
N ALA A 54 14.74 -11.42 0.17
CA ALA A 54 13.71 -11.29 -0.84
C ALA A 54 12.45 -12.02 -0.36
N LEU A 55 11.36 -11.27 -0.18
CA LEU A 55 10.04 -11.79 0.15
C LEU A 55 9.22 -11.89 -1.15
N GLU A 56 8.67 -13.06 -1.43
CA GLU A 56 7.71 -13.27 -2.50
C GLU A 56 6.40 -13.79 -1.93
N VAL A 57 5.30 -13.21 -2.39
CA VAL A 57 3.94 -13.57 -1.98
C VAL A 57 3.18 -13.93 -3.24
N GLN A 58 2.89 -15.23 -3.39
CA GLN A 58 2.07 -15.72 -4.49
C GLN A 58 0.60 -15.37 -4.25
N VAL A 59 -0.01 -14.68 -5.21
CA VAL A 59 -1.44 -14.43 -5.23
C VAL A 59 -2.13 -15.73 -5.61
N PRO A 60 -2.97 -16.29 -4.72
CA PRO A 60 -3.65 -17.54 -5.01
C PRO A 60 -4.79 -17.28 -6.01
N LEU A 61 -5.11 -18.26 -6.84
CA LEU A 61 -6.07 -18.07 -7.93
C LEU A 61 -7.47 -17.71 -7.39
N GLU A 62 -7.84 -18.26 -6.23
CA GLU A 62 -9.10 -17.95 -5.53
C GLU A 62 -9.20 -16.50 -5.06
N ALA A 63 -8.08 -15.76 -4.96
CA ALA A 63 -8.10 -14.33 -4.68
C ALA A 63 -8.46 -13.49 -5.92
N VAL A 64 -8.35 -14.06 -7.13
CA VAL A 64 -8.65 -13.36 -8.38
C VAL A 64 -10.14 -13.47 -8.67
N GLY A 65 -10.88 -12.44 -8.31
CA GLY A 65 -12.32 -12.36 -8.53
C GLY A 65 -12.84 -10.94 -8.28
N ASP A 66 -14.15 -10.75 -8.39
CA ASP A 66 -14.77 -9.44 -8.20
C ASP A 66 -14.47 -8.87 -6.81
N GLY A 67 -14.17 -7.57 -6.79
CA GLY A 67 -14.01 -6.79 -5.57
C GLY A 67 -12.57 -6.48 -5.21
N VAL A 68 -12.36 -6.25 -3.92
CA VAL A 68 -11.10 -5.82 -3.33
C VAL A 68 -10.62 -6.89 -2.36
N ARG A 69 -9.39 -7.36 -2.53
CA ARG A 69 -8.73 -8.36 -1.67
C ARG A 69 -7.50 -7.75 -1.03
N THR A 70 -7.40 -7.85 0.29
CA THR A 70 -6.28 -7.25 1.03
C THR A 70 -5.36 -8.31 1.61
N PHE A 71 -4.09 -8.15 1.28
CA PHE A 71 -2.99 -8.94 1.81
C PHE A 71 -2.28 -8.15 2.90
N VAL A 72 -2.11 -8.75 4.07
CA VAL A 72 -1.45 -8.13 5.21
C VAL A 72 -0.21 -8.94 5.55
N ILE A 73 0.94 -8.29 5.58
CA ILE A 73 2.25 -8.89 5.86
C ILE A 73 2.71 -8.43 7.23
N THR A 74 2.95 -9.38 8.13
CA THR A 74 3.36 -9.11 9.52
C THR A 74 4.61 -9.89 9.91
N GLU A 75 5.32 -9.37 10.90
CA GLU A 75 6.31 -10.13 11.65
C GLU A 75 5.59 -11.10 12.59
N ALA A 76 5.84 -12.40 12.47
CA ALA A 76 5.07 -13.42 13.19
C ALA A 76 5.27 -13.36 14.71
N ALA A 77 6.49 -13.07 15.16
CA ALA A 77 6.83 -13.03 16.59
C ALA A 77 6.14 -11.88 17.35
N SER A 78 6.02 -10.71 16.71
CA SER A 78 5.49 -9.50 17.35
C SER A 78 4.07 -9.14 16.92
N GLY A 79 3.60 -9.71 15.81
CA GLY A 79 2.38 -9.28 15.12
C GLY A 79 2.48 -7.91 14.48
N ALA A 80 3.68 -7.30 14.42
CA ALA A 80 3.86 -5.97 13.86
C ALA A 80 3.55 -5.96 12.36
N LEU A 81 2.75 -4.98 11.94
CA LEU A 81 2.49 -4.73 10.52
C LEU A 81 3.77 -4.26 9.83
N LEU A 82 4.17 -4.98 8.78
CA LEU A 82 5.32 -4.62 7.95
C LEU A 82 4.88 -3.94 6.66
N GLU A 83 3.85 -4.47 6.00
CA GLU A 83 3.28 -3.92 4.77
C GLU A 83 1.89 -4.49 4.51
N SER A 84 1.12 -3.84 3.65
CA SER A 84 -0.09 -4.41 3.06
C SER A 84 -0.18 -4.09 1.57
N PHE A 85 -0.86 -4.93 0.82
CA PHE A 85 -1.20 -4.62 -0.57
C PHE A 85 -2.57 -5.16 -0.95
N THR A 86 -3.11 -4.62 -2.03
CA THR A 86 -4.48 -4.90 -2.46
C THR A 86 -4.50 -5.41 -3.89
N LEU A 87 -5.29 -6.44 -4.14
CA LEU A 87 -5.70 -6.86 -5.48
C LEU A 87 -7.12 -6.36 -5.72
N ILE A 88 -7.32 -5.63 -6.81
CA ILE A 88 -8.63 -5.12 -7.24
C ILE A 88 -8.91 -5.72 -8.61
N ALA A 89 -10.00 -6.46 -8.75
CA ALA A 89 -10.38 -7.12 -10.00
C ALA A 89 -11.91 -7.13 -10.18
N GLY A 90 -12.34 -7.33 -11.43
CA GLY A 90 -13.76 -7.33 -11.77
C GLY A 90 -14.43 -5.95 -11.69
N GLU A 91 -15.75 -5.93 -11.54
CA GLU A 91 -16.54 -4.71 -11.30
C GLU A 91 -16.43 -4.25 -9.83
N ALA A 92 -15.20 -4.06 -9.36
CA ALA A 92 -14.93 -3.58 -8.02
C ALA A 92 -15.10 -2.05 -7.94
N MET A 93 -16.31 -1.54 -7.67
CA MET A 93 -16.63 -0.14 -7.28
C MET A 93 -15.90 0.98 -8.08
N ALA A 94 -15.38 0.69 -9.27
CA ALA A 94 -14.46 1.58 -9.98
C ALA A 94 -15.15 2.84 -10.46
N GLU A 95 -16.46 2.74 -10.70
CA GLU A 95 -17.31 3.87 -11.08
C GLU A 95 -17.65 4.74 -9.86
N ASP A 96 -18.09 4.14 -8.75
CA ASP A 96 -18.46 4.89 -7.53
C ASP A 96 -17.26 5.60 -6.89
N ILE A 97 -16.12 4.92 -6.72
CA ILE A 97 -14.92 5.55 -6.14
C ILE A 97 -14.34 6.62 -7.07
N ARG A 98 -14.42 6.44 -8.40
CA ARG A 98 -13.97 7.46 -9.36
C ARG A 98 -14.93 8.65 -9.38
N ALA A 99 -16.23 8.43 -9.23
CA ALA A 99 -17.24 9.48 -9.12
C ALA A 99 -17.02 10.31 -7.85
N GLU A 100 -16.86 9.67 -6.69
CA GLU A 100 -16.57 10.33 -5.41
C GLU A 100 -15.23 11.10 -5.47
N MET A 101 -14.18 10.50 -6.05
CA MET A 101 -12.88 11.18 -6.20
C MET A 101 -12.93 12.36 -7.20
N SER A 102 -13.82 12.30 -8.20
CA SER A 102 -14.07 13.43 -9.11
C SER A 102 -14.83 14.55 -8.41
N LEU A 103 -15.81 14.22 -7.57
CA LEU A 103 -16.56 15.16 -6.74
C LEU A 103 -15.63 15.89 -5.75
N LEU A 104 -14.78 15.14 -5.03
CA LEU A 104 -13.79 15.72 -4.12
C LEU A 104 -12.80 16.67 -4.81
N ARG A 105 -12.39 16.36 -6.05
CA ARG A 105 -11.56 17.26 -6.85
C ARG A 105 -12.29 18.54 -7.25
N ALA A 106 -13.56 18.43 -7.62
CA ALA A 106 -14.39 19.58 -7.97
C ALA A 106 -14.54 20.54 -6.77
N GLU A 107 -14.85 19.98 -5.58
CA GLU A 107 -14.96 20.76 -4.33
C GLU A 107 -13.63 21.43 -3.96
N LEU A 108 -12.50 20.72 -4.07
CA LEU A 108 -11.17 21.29 -3.83
C LEU A 108 -10.82 22.42 -4.81
N ASP A 109 -11.22 22.31 -6.07
CA ASP A 109 -10.96 23.35 -7.06
C ASP A 109 -11.84 24.58 -6.84
N MET A 110 -13.07 24.41 -6.36
CA MET A 110 -13.92 25.52 -5.89
C MET A 110 -13.28 26.23 -4.70
N LEU A 111 -12.78 25.47 -3.71
CA LEU A 111 -12.06 26.03 -2.56
C LEU A 111 -10.80 26.79 -2.98
N LYS A 112 -9.98 26.22 -3.86
CA LYS A 112 -8.77 26.88 -4.40
C LYS A 112 -9.12 28.18 -5.14
N ARG A 113 -10.22 28.23 -5.89
CA ARG A 113 -10.67 29.45 -6.58
C ARG A 113 -11.09 30.53 -5.58
N ALA A 114 -11.86 30.16 -4.55
CA ALA A 114 -12.27 31.08 -3.51
C ALA A 114 -11.07 31.62 -2.72
N PHE A 115 -10.12 30.74 -2.38
CA PHE A 115 -8.90 31.12 -1.68
C PHE A 115 -8.01 32.05 -2.51
N ARG A 116 -7.76 31.72 -3.79
CA ARG A 116 -6.97 32.59 -4.69
C ARG A 116 -7.59 33.97 -4.82
N ARG A 117 -8.91 34.05 -4.98
CA ARG A 117 -9.64 35.32 -5.03
C ARG A 117 -9.46 36.13 -3.73
N HIS A 118 -9.59 35.47 -2.58
CA HIS A 118 -9.40 36.11 -1.29
C HIS A 118 -7.97 36.65 -1.09
N CYS A 119 -6.95 35.90 -1.51
CA CYS A 119 -5.57 36.38 -1.48
C CYS A 119 -5.35 37.60 -2.40
N THR A 120 -5.91 37.60 -3.60
CA THR A 120 -5.81 38.75 -4.51
C THR A 120 -6.62 39.97 -4.05
N GLU A 121 -7.73 39.76 -3.34
CA GLU A 121 -8.53 40.84 -2.72
C GLU A 121 -7.83 41.40 -1.49
N ALA A 122 -7.06 40.59 -0.76
CA ALA A 122 -6.25 41.04 0.37
C ALA A 122 -5.03 41.88 -0.06
N GLU A 123 -4.68 41.89 -1.36
CA GLU A 123 -3.51 42.60 -1.92
C GLU A 123 -3.85 43.92 -2.67
N GLY A 124 -5.05 44.52 -2.52
CA GLY A 124 -5.22 45.91 -2.98
C GLY A 124 -6.50 46.66 -2.57
N PRO A 125 -6.49 48.01 -2.52
CA PRO A 125 -5.39 48.95 -2.84
C PRO A 125 -4.76 49.61 -1.59
N ALA A 126 -3.44 49.82 -1.63
CA ALA A 126 -2.79 50.81 -0.79
C ALA A 126 -3.42 52.19 -1.06
N ALA A 127 -3.85 52.84 0.02
CA ALA A 127 -4.51 54.13 0.03
C ALA A 127 -3.76 55.17 -0.83
N SER A 128 -4.50 55.82 -1.73
CA SER A 128 -4.12 57.09 -2.35
C SER A 128 -4.27 58.25 -1.37
#